data_AF-A0A497LQX4-F1
#
_entry.id   AF-A0A497LQX4-F1
#
_cell.length_a   1.000
_cell.length_b   1.000
_cell.length_c   1.000
_cell.angle_alpha   90.00
_cell.angle_beta   90.00
_cell.angle_gamma   90.00
#
_symmetry.space_group_name_H-M   'P 1'
#
loop_
_entity.id
_entity.type
_entity.pdbx_description
1 polymer ?
#
loop_
_entity_poly.entity_id
_entity_poly.type
_entity_poly.pdbx_seq_one_letter_code
_entity_poly.pdbx_strand_id
1 'polypeptide(L)'
;MLEEELYNEGEELARIAVSSGMAIDQLRKIYDMVKVRPLIEPVPLPYVHAYIKRQMFRVRGRSAFKRILNLLDKYGDKRELIVKILEYALLLYEPYRNKPVLDLIESAEPLIRGILRKRNLKLADIFGKLFGVNFIELRIKIDGYCHEKGPLIAEIQRALRGIRKFSNFRMRVRIE
;
A
#
# COMPACT_ATOMS: atom_id res chain seq x y z
N MET A 1 1.61 -15.77 -24.31
CA MET A 1 2.04 -14.95 -23.16
C MET A 1 1.54 -15.63 -21.93
N LEU A 2 2.42 -15.95 -21.00
CA LEU A 2 2.07 -16.74 -19.83
C LEU A 2 1.36 -15.84 -18.82
N GLU A 3 0.33 -16.36 -18.14
CA GLU A 3 -0.39 -15.64 -17.08
C GLU A 3 0.57 -15.08 -16.03
N GLU A 4 1.60 -15.86 -15.70
CA GLU A 4 2.68 -15.51 -14.79
C GLU A 4 3.46 -14.26 -15.22
N GLU A 5 3.69 -14.06 -16.52
CA GLU A 5 4.35 -12.85 -17.02
C GLU A 5 3.50 -11.60 -16.76
N LEU A 6 2.18 -11.69 -17.00
CA LEU A 6 1.25 -10.57 -16.76
C LEU A 6 1.14 -10.25 -15.27
N TYR A 7 1.12 -11.29 -14.42
CA TYR A 7 1.16 -11.14 -12.97
C TYR A 7 2.44 -10.40 -12.53
N ASN A 8 3.61 -10.85 -13.00
CA ASN A 8 4.90 -10.24 -12.64
C ASN A 8 5.01 -8.78 -13.08
N GLU A 9 4.52 -8.45 -14.28
CA GLU A 9 4.44 -7.06 -14.78
C GLU A 9 3.52 -6.20 -13.90
N GLY A 10 2.38 -6.75 -13.46
CA GLY A 10 1.44 -6.09 -12.57
C GLY A 10 2.00 -5.87 -11.17
N GLU A 11 2.66 -6.89 -10.62
CA GLU A 11 3.34 -6.83 -9.34
C GLU A 11 4.44 -5.76 -9.34
N GLU A 12 5.29 -5.76 -10.37
CA GLU A 12 6.34 -4.77 -10.50
C GLU A 12 5.75 -3.36 -10.60
N LEU A 13 4.68 -3.18 -11.37
CA LEU A 13 3.99 -1.91 -11.47
C LEU A 13 3.41 -1.45 -10.12
N ALA A 14 2.79 -2.34 -9.33
CA ALA A 14 2.28 -2.01 -8.00
C ALA A 14 3.41 -1.51 -7.07
N ARG A 15 4.53 -2.23 -7.04
CA ARG A 15 5.71 -1.87 -6.26
C ARG A 15 6.28 -0.51 -6.65
N ILE A 16 6.37 -0.23 -7.95
CA ILE A 16 6.83 1.07 -8.47
C ILE A 16 5.80 2.18 -8.16
N ALA A 17 4.50 1.90 -8.28
CA ALA A 17 3.43 2.86 -7.96
C ALA A 17 3.51 3.33 -6.51
N VAL A 18 3.58 2.39 -5.56
CA VAL A 18 3.69 2.70 -4.14
C VAL A 18 4.99 3.46 -3.84
N SER A 19 6.14 2.95 -4.29
CA SER A 19 7.45 3.56 -3.98
C SER A 19 7.64 4.96 -4.59
N SER A 20 7.01 5.24 -5.74
CA SER A 20 7.06 6.55 -6.38
C SER A 20 5.98 7.52 -5.88
N GLY A 21 5.11 7.08 -4.96
CA GLY A 21 4.05 7.89 -4.37
C GLY A 21 2.91 8.20 -5.34
N MET A 22 2.69 7.35 -6.36
CA MET A 22 1.49 7.41 -7.20
C MET A 22 0.27 7.11 -6.33
N ALA A 23 -0.82 7.86 -6.45
CA ALA A 23 -2.05 7.54 -5.73
C ALA A 23 -2.78 6.37 -6.40
N ILE A 24 -3.42 5.49 -5.62
CA ILE A 24 -4.22 4.38 -6.15
C ILE A 24 -5.31 4.85 -7.12
N ASP A 25 -5.91 6.01 -6.87
CA ASP A 25 -6.94 6.59 -7.75
C ASP A 25 -6.38 7.02 -9.11
N GLN A 26 -5.10 7.37 -9.19
CA GLN A 26 -4.45 7.67 -10.47
C GLN A 26 -4.25 6.40 -11.28
N LEU A 27 -3.81 5.32 -10.64
CA LEU A 27 -3.68 4.01 -11.26
C LEU A 27 -5.05 3.48 -11.72
N ARG A 28 -6.08 3.62 -10.87
CA ARG A 28 -7.47 3.24 -11.17
C ARG A 28 -8.03 4.01 -12.34
N LYS A 29 -7.79 5.33 -12.40
CA LYS A 29 -8.24 6.16 -13.52
C LYS A 29 -7.60 5.74 -14.85
N ILE A 30 -6.32 5.36 -14.84
CA ILE A 30 -5.67 4.82 -16.05
C ILE A 30 -6.29 3.48 -16.44
N TYR A 31 -6.48 2.58 -15.49
CA TYR A 31 -7.20 1.32 -15.71
C TYR A 31 -8.58 1.57 -16.34
N ASP A 32 -9.36 2.50 -15.81
CA ASP A 32 -10.69 2.83 -16.35
C ASP A 32 -10.65 3.41 -17.76
N MET A 33 -9.60 4.16 -18.13
CA MET A 33 -9.42 4.66 -19.50
C MET A 33 -9.08 3.55 -20.51
N VAL A 34 -8.34 2.53 -20.07
CA VAL A 34 -7.89 1.42 -20.93
C VAL A 34 -8.89 0.27 -20.95
N LYS A 35 -9.68 0.10 -19.89
CA LYS A 35 -10.65 -0.99 -19.74
C LYS A 35 -11.69 -0.96 -20.85
N VAL A 36 -11.83 -2.10 -21.52
CA VAL A 36 -12.94 -2.35 -22.44
C VAL A 36 -14.19 -2.68 -21.63
N ARG A 37 -15.30 -2.04 -21.94
CA ARG A 37 -16.60 -2.31 -21.32
C ARG A 37 -17.61 -2.56 -22.45
N PRO A 38 -18.59 -3.48 -22.28
CA PRO A 38 -19.51 -3.84 -23.37
C PRO A 38 -20.30 -2.69 -24.00
N LEU A 39 -20.49 -1.57 -23.26
CA LEU A 39 -21.34 -0.45 -23.65
C LEU A 39 -20.60 0.89 -23.73
N ILE A 40 -19.27 0.91 -23.50
CA ILE A 40 -18.48 2.14 -23.47
C ILE A 40 -17.25 1.92 -24.31
N GLU A 41 -17.10 2.74 -25.34
CA GLU A 41 -15.89 2.71 -26.14
C GLU A 41 -14.68 3.09 -25.29
N PRO A 42 -13.62 2.26 -25.30
CA PRO A 42 -12.40 2.56 -24.58
C PRO A 42 -11.68 3.77 -25.18
N VAL A 43 -11.12 4.60 -24.32
CA VAL A 43 -10.43 5.83 -24.73
C VAL A 43 -9.27 5.49 -25.68
N PRO A 44 -9.09 6.17 -26.84
CA PRO A 44 -8.02 5.87 -27.78
C PRO A 44 -6.64 5.83 -27.11
N LEU A 45 -5.83 4.81 -27.40
CA LEU A 45 -4.49 4.66 -26.80
C LEU A 45 -3.60 5.91 -26.96
N PRO A 46 -3.59 6.63 -28.10
CA PRO A 46 -2.84 7.89 -28.22
C PRO A 46 -3.27 8.95 -27.20
N TYR A 47 -4.56 9.01 -26.88
CA TYR A 47 -5.07 9.91 -25.84
C TYR A 47 -4.64 9.46 -24.45
N VAL A 48 -4.71 8.15 -24.14
CA VAL A 48 -4.20 7.60 -22.87
C VAL A 48 -2.73 7.94 -22.69
N HIS A 49 -1.93 7.77 -23.74
CA HIS A 49 -0.51 8.09 -23.76
C HIS A 49 -0.24 9.59 -23.49
N ALA A 50 -0.98 10.49 -24.15
CA ALA A 50 -0.90 11.93 -23.91
C ALA A 50 -1.32 12.32 -22.48
N TYR A 51 -2.38 11.69 -21.97
CA TYR A 51 -2.85 11.87 -20.59
C TYR A 51 -1.76 11.50 -19.58
N ILE A 52 -1.14 10.33 -19.73
CA ILE A 52 -0.09 9.86 -18.82
C ILE A 52 1.12 10.80 -18.88
N LYS A 53 1.57 11.18 -20.07
CA LYS A 53 2.66 12.17 -20.25
C LYS A 53 2.35 13.46 -19.52
N ARG A 54 1.11 13.97 -19.60
CA ARG A 54 0.68 15.16 -18.86
C ARG A 54 0.72 14.96 -17.34
N GLN A 55 0.27 13.80 -16.83
CA GLN A 55 0.27 13.54 -15.39
C GLN A 55 1.69 13.49 -14.80
N MET A 56 2.68 13.00 -15.55
CA MET A 56 4.08 12.96 -15.11
C MET A 56 4.65 14.31 -14.66
N PHE A 57 4.09 15.43 -15.13
CA PHE A 57 4.50 16.79 -14.75
C PHE A 57 3.64 17.40 -13.64
N ARG A 58 2.46 16.83 -13.35
CA ARG A 58 1.47 17.44 -12.46
C ARG A 58 1.41 16.81 -11.08
N VAL A 59 1.75 15.52 -10.97
CA VAL A 59 1.54 14.74 -9.76
C VAL A 59 2.72 13.81 -9.46
N ARG A 60 2.79 13.30 -8.22
CA ARG A 60 3.76 12.27 -7.82
C ARG A 60 3.49 10.96 -8.56
N GLY A 61 4.46 10.03 -8.54
CA GLY A 61 4.32 8.76 -9.25
C GLY A 61 4.97 8.71 -10.63
N ARG A 62 5.91 9.62 -10.94
CA ARG A 62 6.54 9.73 -12.27
C ARG A 62 7.10 8.40 -12.78
N SER A 63 7.77 7.62 -11.92
CA SER A 63 8.33 6.31 -12.30
C SER A 63 7.24 5.30 -12.68
N ALA A 64 6.10 5.32 -11.98
CA ALA A 64 4.98 4.44 -12.30
C ALA A 64 4.29 4.86 -13.61
N PHE A 65 4.06 6.16 -13.82
CA PHE A 65 3.56 6.64 -15.11
C PHE A 65 4.50 6.25 -16.27
N LYS A 66 5.83 6.39 -16.08
CA LYS A 66 6.82 5.94 -17.07
C LYS A 66 6.71 4.43 -17.33
N ARG A 67 6.54 3.62 -16.28
CA ARG A 67 6.36 2.17 -16.42
C ARG A 67 5.09 1.83 -17.20
N ILE A 68 4.00 2.55 -16.96
CA ILE A 68 2.75 2.39 -17.71
C ILE A 68 2.95 2.76 -19.18
N LEU A 69 3.66 3.86 -19.49
CA LEU A 69 3.99 4.19 -20.90
C LEU A 69 4.77 3.06 -21.56
N ASN A 70 5.81 2.53 -20.89
CA ASN A 70 6.57 1.40 -21.42
C ASN A 70 5.70 0.16 -21.66
N LEU A 71 4.69 -0.08 -20.81
CA LEU A 71 3.71 -1.16 -20.99
C LEU A 71 2.82 -0.90 -22.22
N LEU A 72 2.32 0.32 -22.40
CA LEU A 72 1.55 0.70 -23.58
C LEU A 72 2.38 0.49 -24.85
N ASP A 73 3.65 0.90 -24.85
CA ASP A 73 4.55 0.75 -26.00
C ASP A 73 4.90 -0.73 -26.27
N LYS A 74 5.17 -1.51 -25.22
CA LYS A 74 5.52 -2.94 -25.31
C LYS A 74 4.38 -3.79 -25.87
N TYR A 75 3.15 -3.54 -25.41
CA TYR A 75 1.99 -4.35 -25.77
C TYR A 75 1.19 -3.78 -26.95
N GLY A 76 1.44 -2.53 -27.33
CA GLY A 76 0.81 -1.87 -28.47
C GLY A 76 -0.71 -1.95 -28.40
N ASP A 77 -1.32 -2.48 -29.46
CA ASP A 77 -2.78 -2.59 -29.58
C ASP A 77 -3.39 -3.75 -28.76
N LYS A 78 -2.56 -4.54 -28.05
CA LYS A 78 -3.03 -5.65 -27.19
C LYS A 78 -3.57 -5.12 -25.86
N ARG A 79 -4.64 -4.32 -25.95
CA ARG A 79 -5.29 -3.63 -24.84
C ARG A 79 -5.68 -4.56 -23.69
N GLU A 80 -6.20 -5.74 -23.99
CA GLU A 80 -6.64 -6.71 -22.98
C GLU A 80 -5.53 -7.11 -22.01
N LEU A 81 -4.29 -7.23 -22.52
CA LEU A 81 -3.13 -7.56 -21.70
C LEU A 81 -2.76 -6.41 -20.77
N ILE A 82 -2.82 -5.17 -21.27
CA ILE A 82 -2.57 -3.96 -20.49
C ILE A 82 -3.61 -3.82 -19.37
N VAL A 83 -4.89 -4.09 -19.68
CA VAL A 83 -5.97 -4.10 -18.67
C VAL A 83 -5.64 -5.09 -17.57
N LYS A 84 -5.22 -6.31 -17.92
CA LYS A 84 -4.91 -7.36 -16.94
C LYS A 84 -3.71 -7.01 -16.06
N ILE A 85 -2.66 -6.44 -16.63
CA ILE A 85 -1.49 -5.94 -15.87
C ILE A 85 -1.90 -4.84 -14.89
N LEU A 86 -2.72 -3.87 -15.34
CA LEU A 86 -3.22 -2.78 -14.49
C LEU A 86 -4.15 -3.32 -13.38
N GLU A 87 -4.93 -4.35 -13.66
CA GLU A 87 -5.78 -5.02 -12.68
C GLU A 87 -4.96 -5.71 -11.58
N TYR A 88 -3.95 -6.49 -11.94
CA TYR A 88 -3.01 -7.05 -10.96
C TYR A 88 -2.33 -5.95 -10.14
N ALA A 89 -1.90 -4.88 -10.80
CA ALA A 89 -1.25 -3.77 -10.11
C ALA A 89 -2.19 -3.12 -9.07
N LEU A 90 -3.48 -2.98 -9.39
CA LEU A 90 -4.49 -2.47 -8.45
C LEU A 90 -4.73 -3.40 -7.27
N LEU A 91 -4.82 -4.72 -7.51
CA LEU A 91 -5.00 -5.72 -6.47
C LEU A 91 -3.81 -5.78 -5.51
N LEU A 92 -2.59 -5.66 -6.05
CA LEU A 92 -1.35 -5.77 -5.29
C LEU A 92 -0.92 -4.43 -4.65
N TYR A 93 -1.54 -3.31 -5.02
CA TYR A 93 -1.18 -1.98 -4.53
C TYR A 93 -1.22 -1.88 -2.99
N GLU A 94 -2.32 -2.31 -2.37
CA GLU A 94 -2.51 -2.22 -0.91
C GLU A 94 -1.53 -3.11 -0.12
N PRO A 95 -1.27 -4.38 -0.50
CA PRO A 95 -0.19 -5.17 0.08
C PRO A 95 1.15 -4.44 0.10
N TYR A 96 1.57 -3.83 -1.01
CA TYR A 96 2.82 -3.08 -1.07
C TYR A 96 2.79 -1.80 -0.24
N ARG A 97 1.67 -1.09 -0.24
CA ARG A 97 1.48 0.14 0.55
C ARG A 97 1.54 -0.13 2.06
N ASN A 98 0.90 -1.22 2.50
CA ASN A 98 0.77 -1.55 3.91
C ASN A 98 1.93 -2.43 4.43
N LYS A 99 2.84 -2.87 3.57
CA LYS A 99 4.02 -3.66 3.96
C LYS A 99 4.78 -3.10 5.18
N PRO A 100 5.10 -1.79 5.27
CA PRO A 100 5.77 -1.26 6.45
C PRO A 100 4.98 -1.43 7.76
N VAL A 101 3.65 -1.44 7.66
CA VAL A 101 2.75 -1.66 8.80
C VAL A 101 2.75 -3.13 9.19
N LEU A 102 2.64 -4.03 8.23
CA LEU A 102 2.67 -5.48 8.48
C LEU A 102 4.00 -5.91 9.08
N ASP A 103 5.12 -5.47 8.50
CA ASP A 103 6.47 -5.72 9.03
C ASP A 103 6.62 -5.17 10.47
N LEU A 104 6.01 -4.01 10.77
CA LEU A 104 6.04 -3.43 12.12
C LEU A 104 5.22 -4.28 13.09
N ILE A 105 4.01 -4.72 12.70
CA ILE A 105 3.16 -5.57 13.54
C ILE A 105 3.87 -6.87 13.88
N GLU A 106 4.48 -7.54 12.89
CA GLU A 106 5.24 -8.77 13.10
C GLU A 106 6.39 -8.59 14.10
N SER A 107 7.11 -7.46 14.00
CA SER A 107 8.20 -7.11 14.93
C SER A 107 7.70 -6.69 16.33
N ALA A 108 6.54 -6.04 16.38
CA ALA A 108 5.98 -5.42 17.57
C ALA A 108 5.20 -6.42 18.43
N GLU A 109 4.53 -7.39 17.82
CA GLU A 109 3.60 -8.28 18.50
C GLU A 109 4.24 -9.01 19.70
N PRO A 110 5.43 -9.63 19.60
CA PRO A 110 6.05 -10.30 20.74
C PRO A 110 6.34 -9.36 21.91
N LEU A 111 6.76 -8.11 21.61
CA LEU A 111 7.02 -7.08 22.60
C LEU A 111 5.73 -6.64 23.30
N ILE A 112 4.68 -6.39 22.52
CA ILE A 112 3.36 -5.99 23.03
C ILE A 112 2.77 -7.08 23.91
N ARG A 113 2.81 -8.35 23.47
CA ARG A 113 2.38 -9.50 24.28
C ARG A 113 3.15 -9.57 25.60
N GLY A 114 4.46 -9.34 25.58
CA GLY A 114 5.29 -9.31 26.79
C GLY A 114 4.88 -8.22 27.78
N ILE A 115 4.62 -7.01 27.30
CA ILE A 115 4.15 -5.88 28.13
C ILE A 115 2.77 -6.17 28.73
N LEU A 116 1.83 -6.67 27.92
CA LEU A 116 0.47 -6.98 28.37
C LEU A 116 0.44 -8.08 29.43
N ARG A 117 1.24 -9.14 29.25
CA ARG A 117 1.34 -10.24 30.22
C ARG A 117 1.77 -9.78 31.61
N LYS A 118 2.72 -8.83 31.72
CA LYS A 118 3.16 -8.26 33.00
C LYS A 118 2.03 -7.57 33.78
N ARG A 119 0.95 -7.18 33.08
CA ARG A 119 -0.22 -6.51 33.63
C ARG A 119 -1.46 -7.40 33.66
N ASN A 120 -1.29 -8.72 33.48
CA ASN A 120 -2.39 -9.70 33.38
C ASN A 120 -3.41 -9.38 32.25
N LEU A 121 -2.99 -8.68 31.21
CA LEU A 121 -3.79 -8.38 30.02
C LEU A 121 -3.45 -9.37 28.90
N LYS A 122 -4.44 -9.66 28.05
CA LYS A 122 -4.27 -10.51 26.86
C LYS A 122 -4.42 -9.69 25.60
N LEU A 123 -3.55 -9.94 24.62
CA LEU A 123 -3.63 -9.36 23.30
C LEU A 123 -4.65 -10.13 22.46
N ALA A 124 -5.69 -9.45 22.01
CA ALA A 124 -6.67 -9.98 21.09
C ALA A 124 -6.20 -9.82 19.64
N ASP A 125 -5.80 -8.61 19.25
CA ASP A 125 -5.37 -8.31 17.88
C ASP A 125 -4.55 -7.01 17.79
N ILE A 126 -3.84 -6.82 16.68
CA ILE A 126 -3.13 -5.57 16.34
C ILE A 126 -3.50 -5.17 14.92
N PHE A 127 -4.09 -4.00 14.79
CA PHE A 127 -4.33 -3.36 13.50
C PHE A 127 -3.35 -2.20 13.32
N GLY A 128 -3.03 -1.90 12.07
CA GLY A 128 -2.19 -0.76 11.77
C GLY A 128 -2.65 -0.01 10.52
N LYS A 129 -2.33 1.28 10.47
CA LYS A 129 -2.63 2.13 9.33
C LYS A 129 -1.47 3.08 9.05
N LEU A 130 -1.01 3.11 7.80
CA LEU A 130 -0.06 4.09 7.31
C LEU A 130 -0.80 5.33 6.80
N PHE A 131 -0.43 6.50 7.32
CA PHE A 131 -0.86 7.80 6.83
C PHE A 131 0.31 8.53 6.19
N GLY A 132 0.07 9.09 5.00
CA GLY A 132 1.11 9.74 4.22
C GLY A 132 2.26 8.79 3.92
N VAL A 133 3.49 9.21 4.20
CA VAL A 133 4.71 8.48 3.85
C VAL A 133 5.34 7.77 5.05
N ASN A 134 5.23 8.34 6.25
CA ASN A 134 6.01 7.88 7.40
C ASN A 134 5.27 7.94 8.75
N PHE A 135 3.94 8.02 8.77
CA PHE A 135 3.18 7.99 10.02
C PHE A 135 2.38 6.70 10.14
N ILE A 136 2.67 5.88 11.15
CA ILE A 136 1.94 4.63 11.41
C ILE A 136 1.14 4.78 12.72
N GLU A 137 -0.16 4.53 12.64
CA GLU A 137 -1.00 4.31 13.82
C GLU A 137 -1.18 2.80 14.03
N LEU A 138 -0.84 2.30 15.21
CA LEU A 138 -1.19 0.95 15.66
C LEU A 138 -2.36 1.02 16.63
N ARG A 139 -3.33 0.15 16.43
CA ARG A 139 -4.48 -0.08 17.30
C ARG A 139 -4.34 -1.46 17.90
N ILE A 140 -4.23 -1.51 19.21
CA ILE A 140 -3.99 -2.72 19.98
C ILE A 140 -5.29 -3.07 20.67
N LYS A 141 -5.88 -4.18 20.26
CA LYS A 141 -7.10 -4.70 20.87
C LYS A 141 -6.72 -5.65 21.98
N ILE A 142 -7.22 -5.39 23.18
CA ILE A 142 -6.96 -6.22 24.36
C ILE A 142 -8.24 -6.92 24.81
N ASP A 143 -8.11 -8.12 25.36
CA ASP A 143 -9.23 -8.79 26.00
C ASP A 143 -9.38 -8.27 27.44
N GLY A 144 -10.54 -7.71 27.73
CA GLY A 144 -10.89 -7.17 29.04
C GLY A 144 -10.69 -5.66 29.19
N TYR A 145 -10.89 -5.16 30.41
CA TYR A 145 -10.84 -3.73 30.69
C TYR A 145 -9.45 -3.31 31.20
N CYS A 146 -8.92 -2.22 30.65
CA CYS A 146 -7.68 -1.60 31.11
C CYS A 146 -7.99 -0.26 31.79
N HIS A 147 -7.83 -0.21 33.11
CA HIS A 147 -8.01 1.01 33.90
C HIS A 147 -6.98 2.10 33.55
N GLU A 148 -5.75 1.73 33.20
CA GLU A 148 -4.63 2.66 32.96
C GLU A 148 -4.11 2.61 31.52
N LYS A 149 -4.95 3.04 30.56
CA LYS A 149 -4.55 3.06 29.14
C LYS A 149 -3.34 3.96 28.86
N GLY A 150 -3.21 5.10 29.54
CA GLY A 150 -2.14 6.09 29.31
C GLY A 150 -0.72 5.54 29.55
N PRO A 151 -0.41 5.02 30.76
CA PRO A 151 0.89 4.40 31.04
C PRO A 151 1.21 3.21 30.12
N LEU A 152 0.21 2.38 29.80
CA LEU A 152 0.37 1.25 28.90
C LEU A 152 0.71 1.70 27.47
N ILE A 153 0.03 2.72 26.94
CA ILE A 153 0.35 3.34 25.65
C ILE A 153 1.79 3.86 25.65
N ALA A 154 2.22 4.56 26.70
CA ALA A 154 3.57 5.11 26.78
C ALA A 154 4.66 4.02 26.82
N GLU A 155 4.40 2.93 27.55
CA GLU A 155 5.30 1.78 27.63
C GLU A 155 5.46 1.09 26.27
N ILE A 156 4.34 0.81 25.58
CA ILE A 156 4.33 0.23 24.25
C ILE A 156 5.03 1.16 23.25
N GLN A 157 4.70 2.45 23.24
CA GLN A 157 5.36 3.42 22.35
C GLN A 157 6.87 3.47 22.56
N ARG A 158 7.34 3.39 23.81
CA ARG A 158 8.77 3.35 24.11
C ARG A 158 9.43 2.09 23.57
N ALA A 159 8.80 0.92 23.74
CA ALA A 159 9.29 -0.33 23.20
C ALA A 159 9.38 -0.31 21.66
N LEU A 160 8.35 0.21 20.99
CA LEU A 160 8.32 0.32 19.52
C LEU A 160 9.41 1.23 18.97
N ARG A 161 9.71 2.36 19.64
CA ARG A 161 10.83 3.24 19.25
C ARG A 161 12.20 2.55 19.33
N GLY A 162 12.31 1.46 20.10
CA GLY A 162 13.52 0.65 20.17
C GLY A 162 13.79 -0.19 18.91
N ILE A 163 12.78 -0.38 18.04
CA ILE A 163 12.94 -1.16 16.81
C ILE A 163 13.63 -0.30 15.74
N ARG A 164 14.95 -0.42 15.63
CA ARG A 164 15.80 0.38 14.73
C ARG A 164 15.32 0.39 13.27
N LYS A 165 14.74 -0.72 12.78
CA LYS A 165 14.18 -0.84 11.41
C LYS A 165 13.11 0.21 11.11
N PHE A 166 12.39 0.72 12.12
CA PHE A 166 11.28 1.65 11.96
C PHE A 166 11.54 3.04 12.55
N SER A 167 12.80 3.39 12.84
CA SER A 167 13.18 4.68 13.43
C SER A 167 12.75 5.90 12.60
N ASN A 168 12.64 5.73 11.27
CA ASN A 168 12.21 6.77 10.34
C ASN A 168 10.68 7.01 10.35
N PHE A 169 9.91 6.16 11.03
CA PHE A 169 8.45 6.28 11.14
C PHE A 169 8.06 6.98 12.43
N ARG A 170 7.14 7.96 12.31
CA ARG A 170 6.41 8.50 13.44
C ARG A 170 5.31 7.51 13.81
N MET A 171 5.26 7.10 15.07
CA MET A 171 4.33 6.06 15.53
C MET A 171 3.34 6.60 16.57
N ARG A 172 2.07 6.20 16.42
CA ARG A 172 1.01 6.41 17.42
C ARG A 172 0.43 5.07 17.82
N VAL A 173 0.13 4.90 19.10
CA VAL A 173 -0.52 3.70 19.64
C VAL A 173 -1.88 4.10 20.20
N ARG A 174 -2.89 3.28 19.95
CA ARG A 174 -4.22 3.34 20.59
C ARG A 174 -4.55 1.98 21.17
N ILE A 175 -5.19 1.98 22.34
CA ILE A 175 -5.70 0.76 22.98
C ILE A 175 -7.21 0.77 22.87
N GLU A 176 -7.73 -0.21 22.14
CA GLU A 176 -9.16 -0.47 22.03
C GLU A 176 -9.56 -1.46 23.11
#